data_AF-A0A3N5Z1F5-F1
#
_entry.id   AF-A0A3N5Z1F5-F1
#
_cell.length_a   1.000
_cell.length_b   1.000
_cell.length_c   1.000
_cell.angle_alpha   90.00
_cell.angle_beta   90.00
_cell.angle_gamma   90.00
#
_symmetry.space_group_name_H-M   'P 1'
#
loop_
_entity.id
_entity.type
_entity.pdbx_description
1 polymer ?
#
loop_
_entity_poly.entity_id
_entity_poly.type
_entity_poly.pdbx_seq_one_letter_code
_entity_poly.pdbx_strand_id
1 'polypeptide(L)'
;MIEAQNKLVHKFGFWFAFVAFVASAGYDIVQLLQIAGILKPPLDAVLIYAFSLGIPIPFLLAMVALHYSVPHDKKIWTHAALLFTVIYTTYVVLNYTVQLATVIPASLAGTLDAIRILDQTPHSLFWDIDALGYIFLALATLFASFSFSNQGFERWVKWFFMANFIVTPLIGFVYFYPTFSYGLLLLATPWIITASGSMLVLALFFKRQIM
;
A
#
# COMPACT_ATOMS: atom_id res chain seq x y z
N MET A 1 21.31 1.28 27.03
CA MET A 1 21.49 1.79 25.64
C MET A 1 20.73 0.94 24.63
N ILE A 2 20.94 -0.39 24.58
CA ILE A 2 20.23 -1.32 23.67
C ILE A 2 18.71 -1.33 23.90
N GLU A 3 18.25 -1.33 25.15
CA GLU A 3 16.82 -1.34 25.48
C GLU A 3 16.08 -0.05 25.06
N ALA A 4 16.73 1.11 25.26
CA ALA A 4 16.20 2.40 24.81
C ALA A 4 16.14 2.49 23.26
N GLN A 5 17.15 1.95 22.58
CA GLN A 5 17.17 1.84 21.12
C GLN A 5 16.06 0.92 20.61
N ASN A 6 15.83 -0.22 21.26
CA ASN A 6 14.72 -1.10 20.91
C ASN A 6 13.37 -0.39 21.11
N LYS A 7 13.15 0.30 22.22
CA LYS A 7 11.89 1.04 22.45
C LYS A 7 11.65 2.14 21.42
N LEU A 8 12.71 2.84 20.98
CA LEU A 8 12.64 3.83 19.91
C LEU A 8 12.19 3.20 18.59
N VAL A 9 12.81 2.08 18.17
CA VAL A 9 12.48 1.38 16.92
C VAL A 9 11.00 0.95 16.91
N HIS A 10 10.50 0.37 18.00
CA HIS A 10 9.11 -0.05 18.07
C HIS A 10 8.15 1.14 18.08
N LYS A 11 8.45 2.23 18.80
CA LYS A 11 7.62 3.45 18.77
C LYS A 11 7.59 4.10 17.39
N PHE A 12 8.74 4.13 16.70
CA PHE A 12 8.86 4.59 15.33
C PHE A 12 8.00 3.74 14.40
N GLY A 13 8.17 2.41 14.45
CA GLY A 13 7.38 1.47 13.65
C GLY A 13 5.88 1.58 13.89
N PHE A 14 5.44 1.72 15.15
CA PHE A 14 4.03 1.88 15.51
C PHE A 14 3.39 3.08 14.80
N TRP A 15 3.98 4.27 14.94
CA TRP A 15 3.40 5.48 14.37
C TRP A 15 3.33 5.44 12.86
N PHE A 16 4.41 5.01 12.20
CA PHE A 16 4.43 4.94 10.74
C PHE A 16 3.51 3.86 10.17
N ALA A 17 3.42 2.69 10.82
CA ALA A 17 2.44 1.67 10.44
C ALA A 17 0.99 2.15 10.67
N PHE A 18 0.74 2.89 11.76
CA PHE A 18 -0.58 3.44 12.05
C PHE A 18 -0.99 4.54 11.06
N VAL A 19 -0.09 5.43 10.68
CA VAL A 19 -0.36 6.45 9.64
C VAL A 19 -0.62 5.77 8.30
N ALA A 20 0.16 4.76 7.91
CA ALA A 20 -0.10 3.97 6.70
C ALA A 20 -1.50 3.34 6.73
N PHE A 21 -1.88 2.75 7.87
CA PHE A 21 -3.22 2.19 8.07
C PHE A 21 -4.33 3.24 7.91
N VAL A 22 -4.19 4.42 8.53
CA VAL A 22 -5.19 5.49 8.43
C VAL A 22 -5.32 5.96 6.97
N ALA A 23 -4.21 6.11 6.26
CA ALA A 23 -4.22 6.48 4.85
C ALA A 23 -4.90 5.41 3.98
N SER A 24 -4.57 4.14 4.20
CA SER A 24 -5.15 2.99 3.49
C SER A 24 -6.66 2.84 3.76
N ALA A 25 -7.08 2.96 5.02
CA ALA A 25 -8.50 2.95 5.38
C ALA A 25 -9.25 4.16 4.78
N GLY A 26 -8.61 5.33 4.71
CA GLY A 26 -9.16 6.50 4.04
C GLY A 26 -9.36 6.25 2.55
N TYR A 27 -8.38 5.67 1.87
CA TYR A 27 -8.50 5.24 0.47
C TYR A 27 -9.68 4.27 0.29
N ASP A 28 -9.78 3.24 1.14
CA ASP A 28 -10.85 2.24 1.04
C ASP A 28 -12.24 2.87 1.15
N ILE A 29 -12.42 3.80 2.11
CA ILE A 29 -13.67 4.54 2.28
C ILE A 29 -13.99 5.35 1.02
N VAL A 30 -13.02 6.10 0.50
CA VAL A 30 -13.21 6.93 -0.70
C VAL A 30 -13.52 6.06 -1.92
N GLN A 31 -12.83 4.93 -2.09
CA GLN A 31 -13.07 3.99 -3.19
C GLN A 31 -14.49 3.43 -3.16
N LEU A 32 -15.00 3.06 -1.97
CA LEU A 32 -16.38 2.60 -1.81
C LEU A 32 -17.40 3.70 -2.13
N LEU A 33 -17.14 4.93 -1.69
CA LEU A 33 -18.00 6.09 -1.99
C LEU A 33 -18.00 6.45 -3.49
N GLN A 34 -16.86 6.28 -4.17
CA GLN A 34 -16.76 6.45 -5.63
C GLN A 34 -17.58 5.38 -6.37
N ILE A 35 -17.43 4.10 -6.01
CA ILE A 35 -18.19 3.00 -6.62
C ILE A 35 -19.71 3.17 -6.38
N ALA A 36 -20.10 3.68 -5.21
CA ALA A 36 -21.49 3.99 -4.89
C ALA A 36 -22.04 5.23 -5.65
N GLY A 37 -21.21 5.95 -6.39
CA GLY A 37 -21.59 7.18 -7.11
C GLY A 37 -21.85 8.39 -6.21
N ILE A 38 -21.42 8.33 -4.94
CA ILE A 38 -21.60 9.42 -3.96
C ILE A 38 -20.56 10.52 -4.21
N LEU A 39 -19.30 10.13 -4.43
CA LEU A 39 -18.24 11.06 -4.84
C LEU A 39 -18.23 11.23 -6.35
N LYS A 40 -17.94 12.45 -6.81
CA LYS A 40 -17.96 12.82 -8.23
C LYS A 40 -16.65 13.49 -8.66
N PRO A 41 -16.31 13.43 -9.97
CA PRO A 41 -15.18 14.16 -10.52
C PRO A 41 -15.20 15.67 -10.25
N PRO A 42 -14.04 16.29 -9.94
CA PRO A 42 -12.72 15.68 -9.77
C PRO A 42 -12.42 15.19 -8.33
N LEU A 43 -13.36 15.40 -7.39
CA LEU A 43 -13.12 15.19 -5.96
C LEU A 43 -12.87 13.73 -5.62
N ASP A 44 -13.55 12.80 -6.28
CA ASP A 44 -13.31 11.36 -6.16
C ASP A 44 -11.84 11.02 -6.47
N ALA A 45 -11.34 11.43 -7.63
CA ALA A 45 -9.97 11.20 -8.07
C ALA A 45 -8.95 11.87 -7.14
N VAL A 46 -9.18 13.13 -6.75
CA VAL A 46 -8.30 13.85 -5.81
C VAL A 46 -8.18 13.10 -4.49
N LEU A 47 -9.31 12.69 -3.90
CA LEU A 47 -9.30 12.00 -2.61
C LEU A 47 -8.66 10.61 -2.71
N ILE A 48 -8.96 9.86 -3.77
CA ILE A 48 -8.37 8.53 -4.02
C ILE A 48 -6.86 8.64 -4.07
N TYR A 49 -6.32 9.48 -4.96
CA TYR A 49 -4.89 9.59 -5.13
C TYR A 49 -4.21 10.21 -3.90
N ALA A 50 -4.85 11.14 -3.19
CA ALA A 50 -4.29 11.76 -1.99
C ALA A 50 -4.14 10.77 -0.84
N PHE A 51 -5.18 9.98 -0.55
CA PHE A 51 -5.09 8.94 0.47
C PHE A 51 -4.08 7.87 0.08
N SER A 52 -4.07 7.42 -1.18
CA SER A 52 -3.09 6.42 -1.62
C SER A 52 -1.64 6.93 -1.57
N LEU A 53 -1.41 8.21 -1.89
CA LEU A 53 -0.09 8.85 -1.76
C LEU A 53 0.36 8.97 -0.30
N GLY A 54 -0.58 8.97 0.65
CA GLY A 54 -0.31 8.96 2.09
C GLY A 54 0.18 7.60 2.64
N ILE A 55 0.07 6.51 1.88
CA ILE A 55 0.46 5.16 2.30
C ILE A 55 1.97 4.86 2.19
N PRO A 56 2.63 5.07 1.03
CA PRO A 56 3.91 4.43 0.72
C PRO A 56 5.06 4.85 1.64
N ILE A 57 5.21 6.15 1.93
CA ILE A 57 6.31 6.64 2.77
C ILE A 57 6.16 6.15 4.23
N PRO A 58 4.99 6.28 4.88
CA PRO A 58 4.79 5.68 6.19
C PRO A 58 5.00 4.17 6.21
N PHE A 59 4.50 3.43 5.20
CA PHE A 59 4.71 1.99 5.15
C PHE A 59 6.20 1.62 4.98
N LEU A 60 6.95 2.35 4.13
CA LEU A 60 8.40 2.18 3.98
C LEU A 60 9.13 2.35 5.32
N LEU A 61 8.81 3.41 6.07
CA LEU A 61 9.44 3.66 7.37
C LEU A 61 9.05 2.61 8.42
N ALA A 62 7.82 2.10 8.38
CA ALA A 62 7.43 0.96 9.21
C ALA A 62 8.24 -0.31 8.89
N MET A 63 8.53 -0.56 7.61
CA MET A 63 9.36 -1.69 7.16
C MET A 63 10.83 -1.53 7.55
N VAL A 64 11.35 -0.30 7.58
CA VAL A 64 12.66 -0.01 8.17
C VAL A 64 12.68 -0.40 9.65
N ALA A 65 11.69 0.03 10.44
CA ALA A 65 11.58 -0.38 11.84
C ALA A 65 11.50 -1.90 12.01
N LEU A 66 10.73 -2.58 11.14
CA LEU A 66 10.63 -4.05 11.17
C LEU A 66 12.00 -4.70 10.95
N HIS A 67 12.78 -4.20 10.00
CA HIS A 67 14.14 -4.73 9.75
C HIS A 67 15.06 -4.58 10.97
N TYR A 68 14.95 -3.47 11.70
CA TYR A 68 15.72 -3.26 12.93
C TYR A 68 15.17 -4.00 14.15
N SER A 69 13.91 -4.46 14.14
CA SER A 69 13.31 -5.20 15.27
C SER A 69 13.51 -6.72 15.21
N VAL A 70 13.89 -7.28 14.05
CA VAL A 70 14.00 -8.74 13.90
C VAL A 70 15.40 -9.29 14.26
N PRO A 71 15.48 -10.54 14.78
CA PRO A 71 16.73 -11.26 14.98
C PRO A 71 17.59 -11.40 13.71
N HIS A 72 18.90 -11.58 13.88
CA HIS A 72 19.88 -11.59 12.79
C HIS A 72 19.62 -12.65 11.71
N ASP A 73 19.22 -13.86 12.11
CA ASP A 73 18.89 -14.99 11.23
C ASP A 73 17.67 -14.72 10.32
N LYS A 74 16.84 -13.75 10.67
CA LYS A 74 15.64 -13.36 9.91
C LYS A 74 15.83 -12.11 9.05
N LYS A 75 16.98 -11.44 9.15
CA LYS A 75 17.22 -10.15 8.45
C LYS A 75 17.18 -10.26 6.93
N ILE A 76 17.52 -11.42 6.36
CA ILE A 76 17.43 -11.63 4.91
C ILE A 76 16.00 -11.42 4.39
N TRP A 77 15.00 -11.89 5.14
CA TRP A 77 13.60 -11.78 4.77
C TRP A 77 13.09 -10.34 4.85
N THR A 78 13.41 -9.63 5.93
CA THR A 78 13.01 -8.22 6.10
C THR A 78 13.79 -7.28 5.19
N HIS A 79 15.03 -7.60 4.85
CA HIS A 79 15.81 -6.82 3.88
C HIS A 79 15.23 -6.96 2.46
N ALA A 80 14.91 -8.17 2.02
CA ALA A 80 14.22 -8.40 0.75
C ALA A 80 12.86 -7.67 0.73
N ALA A 81 12.09 -7.75 1.82
CA ALA A 81 10.83 -7.03 1.96
C ALA A 81 11.00 -5.50 1.84
N LEU A 82 12.06 -4.95 2.44
CA LEU A 82 12.39 -3.53 2.37
C LEU A 82 12.72 -3.10 0.94
N LEU A 83 13.50 -3.89 0.19
CA LEU A 83 13.80 -3.61 -1.23
C LEU A 83 12.53 -3.56 -2.08
N PHE A 84 11.62 -4.52 -1.92
CA PHE A 84 10.33 -4.46 -2.62
C PHE A 84 9.47 -3.28 -2.18
N THR A 85 9.54 -2.90 -0.89
CA THR A 85 8.83 -1.72 -0.38
C THR A 85 9.36 -0.43 -1.02
N VAL A 86 10.67 -0.33 -1.27
CA VAL A 86 11.27 0.82 -1.99
C VAL A 86 10.74 0.89 -3.42
N ILE A 87 10.66 -0.24 -4.13
CA ILE A 87 10.12 -0.28 -5.50
C ILE A 87 8.65 0.12 -5.51
N TYR A 88 7.83 -0.45 -4.61
CA TYR A 88 6.43 -0.06 -4.41
C TYR A 88 6.31 1.45 -4.17
N THR A 89 7.07 1.98 -3.22
CA THR A 89 7.06 3.40 -2.86
C THR A 89 7.39 4.27 -4.06
N THR A 90 8.39 3.88 -4.85
CA THR A 90 8.81 4.62 -6.04
C THR A 90 7.69 4.72 -7.06
N TYR A 91 7.06 3.59 -7.42
CA TYR A 91 5.97 3.60 -8.41
C TYR A 91 4.74 4.37 -7.93
N VAL A 92 4.36 4.17 -6.67
CA VAL A 92 3.15 4.79 -6.12
C VAL A 92 3.32 6.30 -5.92
N VAL A 93 4.46 6.74 -5.39
CA VAL A 93 4.74 8.18 -5.24
C VAL A 93 4.82 8.84 -6.62
N LEU A 94 5.47 8.20 -7.60
CA LEU A 94 5.51 8.69 -8.98
C LEU A 94 4.10 8.82 -9.56
N ASN A 95 3.30 7.75 -9.50
CA ASN A 95 1.96 7.73 -10.08
C ASN A 95 1.09 8.84 -9.50
N TYR A 96 0.83 8.79 -8.19
CA TYR A 96 -0.16 9.66 -7.59
C TYR A 96 0.28 11.12 -7.51
N THR A 97 1.59 11.40 -7.47
CA THR A 97 2.09 12.78 -7.62
C THR A 97 1.79 13.31 -9.02
N VAL A 98 2.03 12.52 -10.07
CA VAL A 98 1.71 12.93 -11.45
C VAL A 98 0.21 13.12 -11.63
N GLN A 99 -0.63 12.21 -11.12
CA GLN A 99 -2.08 12.34 -11.23
C GLN A 99 -2.60 13.61 -10.52
N LEU A 100 -2.17 13.85 -9.28
CA LEU A 100 -2.63 14.99 -8.47
C LEU A 100 -2.08 16.34 -8.95
N ALA A 101 -0.78 16.41 -9.24
CA ALA A 101 -0.10 17.68 -9.51
C ALA A 101 -0.14 18.09 -10.98
N THR A 102 -0.32 17.13 -11.90
CA THR A 102 -0.19 17.37 -13.35
C THR A 102 -1.47 17.04 -14.10
N VAL A 103 -1.96 15.80 -13.99
CA VAL A 103 -3.07 15.30 -14.83
C VAL A 103 -4.39 15.96 -14.46
N ILE A 104 -4.77 15.95 -13.18
CA ILE A 104 -6.03 16.55 -12.71
C ILE A 104 -6.08 18.06 -13.05
N PRO A 105 -5.04 18.87 -12.75
CA PRO A 105 -5.03 20.28 -13.14
C PRO A 105 -5.13 20.50 -14.66
N ALA A 106 -4.42 19.73 -15.48
CA ALA A 106 -4.48 19.85 -16.94
C ALA A 106 -5.86 19.48 -17.49
N SER A 107 -6.51 18.47 -16.90
CA SER A 107 -7.88 18.08 -17.23
C SER A 107 -8.87 19.21 -16.94
N LEU A 108 -8.77 19.83 -15.77
CA LEU A 108 -9.61 20.97 -15.38
C LEU A 108 -9.35 22.21 -16.25
N ALA A 109 -8.14 22.38 -16.76
CA ALA A 109 -7.76 23.45 -17.68
C ALA A 109 -8.12 23.16 -19.15
N GLY A 110 -8.61 21.96 -19.48
CA GLY A 110 -8.93 21.56 -20.86
C GLY A 110 -7.70 21.28 -21.74
N THR A 111 -6.54 21.02 -21.15
CA THR A 111 -5.26 20.81 -21.86
C THR A 111 -4.73 19.38 -21.75
N LEU A 112 -5.56 18.43 -21.31
CA LEU A 112 -5.16 17.03 -21.06
C LEU A 112 -4.60 16.33 -22.30
N ASP A 113 -5.14 16.61 -23.49
CA ASP A 113 -4.71 15.95 -24.73
C ASP A 113 -3.21 16.13 -25.02
N ALA A 114 -2.61 17.24 -24.59
CA ALA A 114 -1.17 17.50 -24.75
C ALA A 114 -0.29 16.58 -23.89
N ILE A 115 -0.83 15.99 -22.81
CA ILE A 115 -0.10 15.17 -21.84
C ILE A 115 -0.78 13.80 -21.62
N ARG A 116 -1.61 13.35 -22.56
CA ARG A 116 -2.50 12.19 -22.38
C ARG A 116 -1.78 10.88 -22.02
N ILE A 117 -0.50 10.75 -22.35
CA ILE A 117 0.33 9.60 -21.94
C ILE A 117 0.51 9.50 -20.41
N LEU A 118 0.35 10.61 -19.69
CA LEU A 118 0.45 10.68 -18.23
C LEU A 118 -0.87 10.33 -17.52
N ASP A 119 -1.99 10.33 -18.24
CA ASP A 119 -3.32 10.09 -17.67
C ASP A 119 -3.50 8.63 -17.26
N GLN A 120 -3.97 8.39 -16.03
CA GLN A 120 -4.26 7.04 -15.56
C GLN A 120 -5.67 6.62 -16.00
N THR A 121 -5.75 6.05 -17.20
CA THR A 121 -6.95 5.33 -17.68
C THR A 121 -6.71 3.82 -17.71
N PRO A 122 -7.74 2.97 -17.75
CA PRO A 122 -7.55 1.52 -17.94
C PRO A 122 -6.61 1.23 -19.12
N HIS A 123 -5.62 0.37 -18.90
CA HIS A 123 -4.57 -0.01 -19.87
C HIS A 123 -3.64 1.12 -20.34
N SER A 124 -3.59 2.25 -19.63
CA SER A 124 -2.57 3.29 -19.83
C SER A 124 -1.23 2.92 -19.20
N LEU A 125 -0.18 3.68 -19.52
CA LEU A 125 1.12 3.54 -18.86
C LEU A 125 1.02 3.67 -17.34
N PHE A 126 0.29 4.67 -16.84
CA PHE A 126 0.15 4.89 -15.40
C PHE A 126 -0.74 3.86 -14.72
N TRP A 127 -1.64 3.20 -15.46
CA TRP A 127 -2.39 2.03 -14.98
C TRP A 127 -1.48 0.83 -14.74
N ASP A 128 -0.55 0.57 -15.66
CA ASP A 128 0.41 -0.53 -15.50
C ASP A 128 1.43 -0.24 -14.39
N ILE A 129 1.87 1.02 -14.25
CA ILE A 129 2.72 1.46 -13.13
C ILE A 129 2.00 1.25 -11.80
N ASP A 130 0.71 1.57 -11.73
CA ASP A 130 -0.11 1.35 -10.54
C ASP A 130 -0.19 -0.13 -10.17
N ALA A 131 -0.48 -0.99 -11.17
CA ALA A 131 -0.49 -2.44 -11.01
C ALA A 131 0.83 -2.96 -10.45
N LEU A 132 1.96 -2.52 -11.02
CA LEU A 132 3.30 -2.89 -10.55
C LEU A 132 3.51 -2.45 -9.11
N GLY A 133 3.08 -1.25 -8.73
CA GLY A 133 3.10 -0.78 -7.34
C GLY A 133 2.49 -1.81 -6.40
N TYR A 134 1.24 -2.21 -6.62
CA TYR A 134 0.54 -3.16 -5.75
C TYR A 134 1.13 -4.57 -5.77
N ILE A 135 1.70 -5.02 -6.90
CA ILE A 135 2.44 -6.29 -6.97
C ILE A 135 3.69 -6.23 -6.08
N PHE A 136 4.44 -5.13 -6.11
CA PHE A 136 5.63 -4.97 -5.26
C PHE A 136 5.28 -4.79 -3.79
N LEU A 137 4.15 -4.16 -3.45
CA LEU A 137 3.61 -4.16 -2.08
C LEU A 137 3.33 -5.59 -1.60
N ALA A 138 2.70 -6.41 -2.43
CA ALA A 138 2.39 -7.78 -2.11
C ALA A 138 3.64 -8.64 -1.89
N LEU A 139 4.66 -8.48 -2.73
CA LEU A 139 5.96 -9.12 -2.55
C LEU A 139 6.61 -8.65 -1.24
N ALA A 140 6.58 -7.36 -0.94
CA ALA A 140 7.08 -6.84 0.34
C ALA A 140 6.40 -7.52 1.53
N THR A 141 5.07 -7.64 1.51
CA THR A 141 4.34 -8.34 2.57
C THR A 141 4.67 -9.84 2.62
N LEU A 142 4.80 -10.52 1.48
CA LEU A 142 5.19 -11.93 1.44
C LEU A 142 6.53 -12.16 2.13
N PHE A 143 7.56 -11.42 1.74
CA PHE A 143 8.90 -11.61 2.28
C PHE A 143 8.97 -11.22 3.76
N ALA A 144 8.28 -10.15 4.18
CA ALA A 144 8.22 -9.79 5.59
C ALA A 144 7.49 -10.86 6.44
N SER A 145 6.51 -11.56 5.86
CA SER A 145 5.76 -12.63 6.56
C SER A 145 6.67 -13.74 7.11
N PHE A 146 7.79 -14.03 6.43
CA PHE A 146 8.74 -15.06 6.85
C PHE A 146 9.57 -14.67 8.07
N SER A 147 9.58 -13.39 8.45
CA SER A 147 10.23 -12.94 9.68
C SER A 147 9.39 -13.18 10.94
N PHE A 148 8.08 -13.37 10.80
CA PHE A 148 7.17 -13.58 11.92
C PHE A 148 7.06 -15.07 12.30
N SER A 149 6.96 -15.35 13.60
CA SER A 149 6.74 -16.70 14.12
C SER A 149 5.30 -17.19 13.92
N ASN A 150 5.09 -18.51 14.01
CA ASN A 150 3.76 -19.11 13.96
C ASN A 150 3.05 -19.13 15.32
N GLN A 151 3.55 -18.37 16.30
CA GLN A 151 3.05 -18.36 17.68
C GLN A 151 2.60 -16.96 18.09
N GLY A 152 1.70 -16.89 19.08
CA GLY A 152 1.24 -15.63 19.64
C GLY A 152 0.64 -14.66 18.61
N PHE A 153 0.88 -13.36 18.82
CA PHE A 153 0.33 -12.31 17.94
C PHE A 153 1.04 -12.22 16.59
N GLU A 154 2.32 -12.60 16.51
CA GLU A 154 3.08 -12.62 15.25
C GLU A 154 2.44 -13.51 14.18
N ARG A 155 1.78 -14.59 14.60
CA ARG A 155 0.99 -15.44 13.71
C ARG A 155 -0.06 -14.64 12.94
N TRP A 156 -0.73 -13.70 13.58
CA TRP A 156 -1.74 -12.86 12.92
C TRP A 156 -1.09 -11.94 11.89
N VAL A 157 0.02 -11.28 12.24
CA VAL A 157 0.77 -10.42 11.30
C VAL A 157 1.19 -11.21 10.07
N LYS A 158 1.75 -12.40 10.29
CA LYS A 158 2.14 -13.33 9.23
C LYS A 158 0.99 -13.65 8.28
N TRP A 159 -0.16 -14.06 8.82
CA TRP A 159 -1.30 -14.46 7.99
C TRP A 159 -1.92 -13.30 7.22
N PHE A 160 -2.01 -12.11 7.80
CA PHE A 160 -2.46 -10.92 7.06
C PHE A 160 -1.50 -10.58 5.91
N PHE A 161 -0.19 -10.63 6.15
CA PHE A 161 0.82 -10.37 5.14
C PHE A 161 0.80 -11.43 4.01
N MET A 162 0.64 -12.71 4.35
CA MET A 162 0.47 -13.78 3.37
C MET A 162 -0.84 -13.63 2.60
N ALA A 163 -1.93 -13.27 3.27
CA ALA A 163 -3.22 -13.05 2.62
C ALA A 163 -3.17 -11.89 1.63
N ASN A 164 -2.48 -10.80 1.95
CA ASN A 164 -2.24 -9.68 1.02
C ASN A 164 -1.56 -10.16 -0.27
N PHE A 165 -0.53 -11.01 -0.14
CA PHE A 165 0.10 -11.62 -1.31
C PHE A 165 -0.84 -12.56 -2.08
N ILE A 166 -1.60 -13.41 -1.39
CA ILE A 166 -2.54 -14.37 -2.03
C ILE A 166 -3.64 -13.66 -2.82
N VAL A 167 -4.04 -12.44 -2.45
CA VAL A 167 -5.03 -11.63 -3.19
C VAL A 167 -4.43 -11.05 -4.48
N THR A 168 -3.11 -10.97 -4.62
CA THR A 168 -2.44 -10.28 -5.74
C THR A 168 -2.72 -10.86 -7.11
N PRO A 169 -2.86 -12.19 -7.32
CA PRO A 169 -3.31 -12.73 -8.59
C PRO A 169 -4.69 -12.21 -9.02
N LEU A 170 -5.61 -11.97 -8.08
CA LEU A 170 -6.91 -11.36 -8.39
C LEU A 170 -6.72 -9.91 -8.84
N ILE A 171 -5.86 -9.15 -8.16
CA ILE A 171 -5.51 -7.78 -8.55
C ILE A 171 -4.88 -7.77 -9.95
N GLY A 172 -3.90 -8.63 -10.20
CA GLY A 172 -3.28 -8.76 -11.52
C GLY A 172 -4.31 -9.10 -12.60
N PHE A 173 -5.26 -9.98 -12.30
CA PHE A 173 -6.36 -10.24 -13.21
C PHE A 173 -7.19 -8.98 -13.48
N VAL A 174 -7.58 -8.20 -12.46
CA VAL A 174 -8.32 -6.94 -12.64
C VAL A 174 -7.56 -5.93 -13.50
N TYR A 175 -6.25 -5.77 -13.28
CA TYR A 175 -5.44 -4.78 -14.01
C TYR A 175 -5.16 -5.20 -15.46
N PHE A 176 -4.91 -6.48 -15.70
CA PHE A 176 -4.45 -6.99 -17.01
C PHE A 176 -5.54 -7.70 -17.82
N TYR A 177 -6.79 -7.75 -17.34
CA TYR A 177 -7.91 -8.26 -18.13
C TYR A 177 -8.15 -7.33 -19.34
N PRO A 178 -8.50 -7.83 -20.54
CA PRO A 178 -8.62 -6.99 -21.75
C PRO A 178 -9.68 -5.89 -21.71
N THR A 179 -10.63 -5.97 -20.78
CA THR A 179 -11.72 -4.98 -20.65
C THR A 179 -11.90 -4.56 -19.20
N PHE A 180 -12.11 -3.26 -19.00
CA PHE A 180 -12.39 -2.72 -17.68
C PHE A 180 -13.90 -2.69 -17.39
N SER A 181 -14.27 -3.03 -16.15
CA SER A 181 -15.63 -2.81 -15.64
C SER A 181 -15.60 -2.67 -14.12
N TYR A 182 -16.59 -1.97 -13.54
CA TYR A 182 -16.75 -1.89 -12.09
C TYR A 182 -16.96 -3.27 -11.45
N GLY A 183 -17.64 -4.20 -12.13
CA GLY A 183 -17.79 -5.57 -11.66
C GLY A 183 -16.46 -6.31 -11.56
N LEU A 184 -15.54 -6.07 -12.50
CA LEU A 184 -14.17 -6.60 -12.43
C LEU A 184 -13.41 -6.01 -11.25
N LEU A 185 -13.52 -4.70 -11.02
CA LEU A 185 -12.87 -4.01 -9.90
C LEU A 185 -13.31 -4.58 -8.53
N LEU A 186 -14.55 -5.07 -8.42
CA LEU A 186 -15.02 -5.73 -7.19
C LEU A 186 -14.27 -7.01 -6.85
N LEU A 187 -13.65 -7.71 -7.81
CA LEU A 187 -12.82 -8.89 -7.52
C LEU A 187 -11.57 -8.55 -6.71
N ALA A 188 -11.10 -7.31 -6.78
CA ALA A 188 -9.97 -6.83 -5.99
C ALA A 188 -10.37 -6.39 -4.56
N THR A 189 -11.66 -6.34 -4.21
CA THR A 189 -12.13 -5.89 -2.88
C THR A 189 -11.57 -6.65 -1.67
N PRO A 190 -11.15 -7.93 -1.74
CA PRO A 190 -10.44 -8.55 -0.62
C PRO A 190 -9.20 -7.76 -0.17
N TRP A 191 -8.59 -6.98 -1.08
CA TRP A 191 -7.46 -6.11 -0.80
C TRP A 191 -7.76 -5.03 0.25
N ILE A 192 -8.99 -4.50 0.28
CA ILE A 192 -9.47 -3.52 1.28
C ILE A 192 -9.21 -4.06 2.70
N ILE A 193 -9.41 -5.36 2.90
CA ILE A 193 -9.23 -6.00 4.21
C ILE A 193 -7.76 -6.39 4.40
N THR A 194 -7.12 -6.98 3.40
CA THR A 194 -5.78 -7.56 3.58
C THR A 194 -4.68 -6.50 3.63
N ALA A 195 -4.75 -5.42 2.85
CA ALA A 195 -3.75 -4.36 2.83
C ALA A 195 -3.86 -3.46 4.07
N SER A 196 -5.03 -2.85 4.29
CA SER A 196 -5.31 -2.04 5.49
C SER A 196 -5.13 -2.87 6.77
N GLY A 197 -5.61 -4.11 6.76
CA GLY A 197 -5.41 -5.06 7.85
C GLY A 197 -3.93 -5.35 8.13
N SER A 198 -3.11 -5.55 7.10
CA SER A 198 -1.65 -5.75 7.25
C SER A 198 -0.99 -4.57 7.96
N MET A 199 -1.30 -3.34 7.56
CA MET A 199 -0.75 -2.14 8.20
C MET A 199 -1.21 -2.01 9.66
N LEU A 200 -2.48 -2.30 9.93
CA LEU A 200 -3.03 -2.28 11.28
C LEU A 200 -2.36 -3.32 12.19
N VAL A 201 -2.27 -4.58 11.76
CA VAL A 201 -1.66 -5.63 12.60
C VAL A 201 -0.17 -5.40 12.78
N LEU A 202 0.52 -4.80 11.81
CA LEU A 202 1.91 -4.37 11.97
C LEU A 202 2.04 -3.28 13.04
N ALA A 203 1.15 -2.27 13.03
CA ALA A 203 1.12 -1.25 14.07
C ALA A 203 0.87 -1.88 15.45
N LEU A 204 -0.11 -2.79 15.56
CA LEU A 204 -0.42 -3.48 16.81
C LEU A 204 0.73 -4.38 17.29
N PHE A 205 1.49 -4.98 16.36
CA PHE A 205 2.70 -5.71 16.69
C PHE A 205 3.71 -4.80 17.37
N PHE A 206 4.04 -3.65 16.77
CA PHE A 206 4.95 -2.69 17.39
C PHE A 206 4.45 -2.18 18.74
N LYS A 207 3.14 -1.89 18.86
CA LYS A 207 2.53 -1.45 20.12
C LYS A 207 2.75 -2.46 21.24
N ARG A 208 2.60 -3.76 20.96
CA ARG A 208 2.80 -4.85 21.92
C ARG A 208 4.25 -5.00 22.39
N GLN A 209 5.23 -4.55 21.61
CA GLN A 209 6.64 -4.57 21.99
C GLN A 209 7.07 -3.34 22.81
N ILE A 210 6.22 -2.31 22.89
CA ILE A 210 6.46 -1.09 23.68
C ILE A 210 5.93 -1.23 25.11
N MET A 211 4.84 -1.99 25.26
CA MET A 211 4.14 -2.27 26.53
C MET A 211 4.90 -3.32 27.33
#